data_AF-A0A6M3Y2H3-F1
#
_entry.id   AF-A0A6M3Y2H3-F1
#
_cell.length_a   1.000
_cell.length_b   1.000
_cell.length_c   1.000
_cell.angle_alpha   90.00
_cell.angle_beta   90.00
_cell.angle_gamma   90.00
#
_symmetry.space_group_name_H-M   'P 1'
#
loop_
_entity.id
_entity.type
_entity.pdbx_description
1 polymer ?
#
loop_
_entity_poly.entity_id
_entity_poly.type
_entity_poly.pdbx_seq_one_letter_code
_entity_poly.pdbx_strand_id
1 'polypeptide(L)'
;MRKSGIAFHCHHNFLCEPVFDYDERVASIKETKPKEEQELRLRLFQLFPNDRLPQTLVKAWEVYRKAWEACSKAWEVYRKAWEVYRKAWEACSKAEEVYRKAREDYRKAEEAHRKDIVKLHAELCPDCPWDGSTIFTRKDKDGNWY
;
A
#
# COMPACT_ATOMS: atom_id res chain seq x y z
N MET A 1 27.23 -24.29 11.40
CA MET A 1 26.16 -25.19 11.88
C MET A 1 24.90 -24.90 11.06
N ARG A 2 24.05 -25.90 10.80
CA ARG A 2 22.80 -25.71 10.03
C ARG A 2 21.90 -24.72 10.77
N LYS A 3 21.31 -23.74 10.07
CA LYS A 3 20.44 -22.70 10.66
C LYS A 3 18.96 -22.88 10.39
N SER A 4 18.56 -23.86 9.58
CA SER A 4 17.17 -24.11 9.22
C SER A 4 16.92 -25.60 9.11
N GLY A 5 15.67 -26.04 9.23
CA GLY A 5 15.33 -27.46 9.22
C GLY A 5 14.05 -27.74 9.97
N ILE A 6 13.81 -29.01 10.28
CA ILE A 6 12.79 -29.38 11.25
C ILE A 6 13.43 -29.32 12.64
N ALA A 7 12.72 -28.75 13.61
CA ALA A 7 13.16 -28.65 14.99
C ALA A 7 12.11 -29.22 15.94
N PHE A 8 12.56 -29.80 17.05
CA PHE A 8 11.70 -30.08 18.18
C PHE A 8 11.28 -28.77 18.85
N HIS A 9 10.01 -28.69 19.26
CA HIS A 9 9.51 -27.66 20.17
C HIS A 9 9.88 -26.21 19.80
N CYS A 10 9.94 -25.89 18.50
CA CYS A 10 10.10 -24.50 18.06
C CYS A 10 9.00 -23.62 18.67
N HIS A 11 7.77 -24.11 18.67
CA HIS A 11 6.66 -23.69 19.52
C HIS A 11 6.29 -24.81 20.49
N HIS A 12 5.89 -24.45 21.70
CA HIS A 12 5.68 -25.39 22.82
C HIS A 12 4.48 -26.34 22.63
N ASN A 13 3.59 -26.04 21.69
CA ASN A 13 2.38 -26.79 21.38
C ASN A 13 2.55 -27.70 20.15
N PHE A 14 3.75 -27.76 19.58
CA PHE A 14 4.10 -28.66 18.49
C PHE A 14 5.27 -29.55 18.91
N LEU A 15 5.19 -30.84 18.59
CA LEU A 15 6.31 -31.76 18.81
C LEU A 15 7.47 -31.39 17.90
N CYS A 16 7.19 -31.23 16.60
CA CYS A 16 8.17 -30.80 15.63
C CYS A 16 7.52 -29.93 14.56
N GLU A 17 8.29 -28.97 14.05
CA GLU A 17 7.84 -28.11 12.97
C GLU A 17 9.05 -27.51 12.22
N PRO A 18 8.83 -26.94 11.04
CA PRO A 18 9.88 -26.26 10.30
C PRO A 18 10.36 -24.97 10.99
N VAL A 19 11.68 -24.74 10.98
CA VAL A 19 12.30 -23.48 11.38
C VAL A 19 13.18 -22.96 10.25
N PHE A 20 12.97 -21.70 9.90
CA PHE A 20 13.65 -21.04 8.79
C PHE A 20 14.94 -20.34 9.23
N ASP A 21 14.98 -19.84 10.46
CA ASP A 21 16.17 -19.29 11.10
C ASP A 21 16.19 -19.68 12.59
N TYR A 22 17.14 -20.53 12.94
CA TYR A 22 17.34 -21.05 14.28
C TYR A 22 17.83 -19.96 15.25
N ASP A 23 18.75 -19.10 14.79
CA ASP A 23 19.35 -18.06 15.64
C ASP A 23 18.31 -16.97 15.93
N GLU A 24 17.52 -16.59 14.93
CA GLU A 24 16.37 -15.69 15.09
C GLU A 24 15.38 -16.27 16.11
N ARG A 25 15.08 -17.57 16.03
CA ARG A 25 14.17 -18.20 16.99
C ARG A 25 14.74 -18.18 18.41
N VAL A 26 16.04 -18.47 18.58
CA VAL A 26 16.73 -18.37 19.88
C VAL A 26 16.67 -16.95 20.42
N ALA A 27 16.92 -15.94 19.59
CA ALA A 27 16.81 -14.54 19.97
C ALA A 27 15.38 -14.18 20.40
N SER A 28 14.38 -14.58 19.62
CA SER A 28 12.96 -14.39 19.92
C SER A 28 12.55 -15.04 21.25
N ILE A 29 13.07 -16.22 21.58
CA ILE A 29 12.82 -16.88 22.88
C ILE A 29 13.36 -16.01 24.03
N LYS A 30 14.59 -15.51 23.91
CA LYS A 30 15.25 -14.70 24.94
C LYS A 30 14.58 -13.33 25.13
N GLU A 31 14.12 -12.74 24.03
CA GLU A 31 13.53 -11.40 24.00
C GLU A 31 12.07 -11.40 24.48
N THR A 32 11.25 -12.35 24.02
CA THR A 32 9.78 -12.21 24.12
C THR A 32 9.09 -13.22 25.04
N LYS A 33 9.74 -14.31 25.45
CA LYS A 33 9.08 -15.38 26.23
C LYS A 33 9.21 -15.15 27.73
N PRO A 34 8.23 -15.61 28.55
CA PRO A 34 8.32 -15.54 30.01
C PRO A 34 9.63 -16.14 30.52
N LYS A 35 10.26 -15.50 31.51
CA LYS A 35 11.64 -15.82 31.93
C LYS A 35 11.76 -17.25 32.45
N GLU A 36 10.76 -17.70 33.18
CA GLU A 36 10.57 -19.04 33.71
C GLU A 36 10.45 -20.12 32.63
N GLU A 37 10.08 -19.76 31.39
CA GLU A 37 9.99 -20.71 30.27
C GLU A 37 11.27 -20.77 29.43
N GLN A 38 12.12 -19.73 29.48
CA GLN A 38 13.22 -19.57 28.52
C GLN A 38 14.23 -20.72 28.59
N GLU A 39 14.62 -21.15 29.79
CA GLU A 39 15.57 -22.25 29.98
C GLU A 39 15.04 -23.54 29.35
N LEU A 40 13.79 -23.92 29.66
CA LEU A 40 13.18 -25.13 29.13
C LEU A 40 13.03 -25.05 27.61
N ARG A 41 12.56 -23.91 27.09
CA ARG A 41 12.40 -23.68 25.65
C ARG A 41 13.73 -23.81 24.91
N LEU A 42 14.79 -23.15 25.39
CA LEU A 42 16.11 -23.22 24.76
C LEU A 42 16.74 -24.61 24.84
N ARG A 43 16.51 -25.34 25.94
CA ARG A 43 17.01 -26.71 26.10
C ARG A 43 16.31 -27.70 25.16
N LEU A 44 14.99 -27.56 24.98
CA LEU A 44 14.18 -28.47 24.16
C LEU A 44 14.10 -28.08 22.68
N PHE A 45 14.34 -26.81 22.35
CA PHE A 45 14.40 -26.34 20.98
C PHE A 45 15.68 -26.84 20.31
N GLN A 46 15.57 -27.91 19.51
CA GLN A 46 16.71 -28.57 18.89
C GLN A 46 16.43 -28.92 17.44
N LEU A 47 17.38 -28.65 16.56
CA LEU A 47 17.31 -29.08 15.15
C LEU A 47 17.46 -30.59 15.03
N PHE A 48 16.61 -31.22 14.23
CA PHE A 48 16.72 -32.63 13.92
C PHE A 48 17.95 -32.92 13.04
N PRO A 49 18.76 -33.93 13.36
CA PRO A 49 19.75 -34.47 12.41
C PRO A 49 19.04 -35.00 11.15
N ASN A 50 19.49 -34.59 9.96
CA ASN A 50 18.82 -34.97 8.70
C ASN A 50 18.87 -36.48 8.43
N ASP A 51 19.93 -37.14 8.87
CA ASP A 51 20.16 -38.58 8.76
C ASP A 51 19.23 -39.43 9.64
N ARG A 52 18.53 -38.80 10.60
CA ARG A 52 17.58 -39.46 11.50
C ARG A 52 16.11 -39.15 11.18
N LEU A 53 15.84 -38.34 10.15
CA LEU A 53 14.49 -38.04 9.71
C LEU A 53 14.02 -38.98 8.61
N PRO A 54 12.72 -39.32 8.54
CA PRO A 54 12.16 -39.98 7.37
C PRO A 54 12.48 -39.18 6.10
N GLN A 55 13.02 -39.83 5.08
CA GLN A 55 13.45 -39.17 3.85
C GLN A 55 12.32 -38.40 3.15
N THR A 56 11.08 -38.89 3.27
CA THR A 56 9.86 -38.22 2.78
C THR A 56 9.67 -36.86 3.44
N LEU A 57 9.91 -36.77 4.74
CA LEU A 57 9.80 -35.54 5.51
C LEU A 57 10.92 -34.55 5.18
N VAL A 58 12.15 -35.03 4.96
CA VAL A 58 13.27 -34.19 4.49
C VAL A 58 12.93 -33.55 3.14
N LYS A 59 12.43 -34.35 2.18
CA LYS A 59 12.02 -33.85 0.86
C LYS A 59 10.86 -32.84 0.97
N ALA A 60 9.87 -33.12 1.82
CA ALA A 60 8.75 -32.21 2.04
C ALA A 60 9.22 -30.86 2.62
N TRP A 61 10.15 -30.88 3.58
CA TRP A 61 10.77 -29.66 4.12
C TRP A 61 11.51 -28.87 3.04
N GLU A 62 12.30 -29.52 2.18
CA GLU A 62 13.03 -28.83 1.11
C GLU A 62 12.10 -28.12 0.12
N VAL A 63 11.00 -28.76 -0.25
CA VAL A 63 9.96 -28.16 -1.12
C VAL A 63 9.30 -26.98 -0.42
N TYR A 64 8.89 -27.16 0.84
CA TYR A 64 8.28 -26.10 1.64
C TYR A 64 9.21 -24.91 1.82
N ARG A 65 10.51 -25.14 2.09
CA ARG A 65 11.52 -24.09 2.22
C ARG A 65 11.67 -23.27 0.95
N LYS A 66 11.74 -23.93 -0.21
CA LYS A 66 11.83 -23.24 -1.50
C LYS A 66 10.58 -22.41 -1.78
N ALA A 67 9.40 -22.93 -1.46
CA ALA A 67 8.15 -22.20 -1.61
C ALA A 67 8.10 -20.95 -0.69
N TRP A 68 8.52 -21.10 0.57
CA TRP A 68 8.64 -19.97 1.50
C TRP A 68 9.61 -18.91 0.99
N GLU A 69 10.81 -19.28 0.55
CA GLU A 69 11.79 -18.35 0.00
C GLU A 69 11.26 -17.59 -1.23
N ALA A 70 10.51 -18.27 -2.11
CA ALA A 70 9.86 -17.63 -3.24
C ALA A 70 8.80 -16.62 -2.79
N CYS A 71 7.95 -16.98 -1.83
CA CYS A 71 6.95 -16.09 -1.24
C CYS A 71 7.59 -14.87 -0.56
N SER A 72 8.66 -15.06 0.22
CA SER A 72 9.37 -13.95 0.88
C SER A 72 9.95 -12.97 -0.14
N LYS A 73 10.57 -13.45 -1.22
CA LYS A 73 11.07 -12.59 -2.30
C LYS A 73 9.94 -11.82 -3.00
N ALA A 74 8.82 -12.48 -3.28
CA ALA A 74 7.65 -11.82 -3.86
C ALA A 74 7.10 -10.71 -2.94
N TRP A 75 7.08 -10.95 -1.63
CA TRP A 75 6.64 -9.97 -0.64
C TRP A 75 7.58 -8.75 -0.56
N GLU A 76 8.90 -8.95 -0.68
CA GLU A 76 9.85 -7.84 -0.74
C GLU A 76 9.64 -6.97 -1.98
N VAL A 77 9.39 -7.57 -3.15
CA VAL A 77 9.06 -6.85 -4.38
C VAL A 77 7.77 -6.04 -4.20
N TYR A 78 6.73 -6.66 -3.65
CA TYR A 78 5.46 -6.00 -3.34
C TYR A 78 5.67 -4.79 -2.42
N ARG A 79 6.44 -4.94 -1.33
CA ARG A 79 6.72 -3.85 -0.39
C ARG A 79 7.39 -2.65 -1.07
N LYS A 80 8.37 -2.90 -1.96
CA LYS A 80 9.04 -1.84 -2.73
C LYS A 80 8.07 -1.13 -3.67
N ALA A 81 7.22 -1.88 -4.37
CA ALA A 81 6.20 -1.30 -5.24
C ALA A 81 5.20 -0.43 -4.46
N TRP A 82 4.80 -0.88 -3.27
CA TRP A 82 3.92 -0.12 -2.38
C TRP A 82 4.56 1.19 -1.89
N GLU A 83 5.86 1.19 -1.59
CA GLU A 83 6.58 2.40 -1.21
C GLU A 83 6.61 3.44 -2.35
N VAL A 84 6.85 2.99 -3.60
CA VAL A 84 6.81 3.84 -4.79
C VAL A 84 5.41 4.42 -4.99
N TYR A 85 4.37 3.60 -4.88
CA TYR A 85 2.98 4.05 -4.97
C TYR A 85 2.67 5.13 -3.94
N ARG A 86 3.07 4.94 -2.68
CA ARG A 86 2.86 5.92 -1.61
C ARG A 86 3.52 7.27 -1.92
N LYS A 87 4.75 7.26 -2.46
CA LYS A 87 5.45 8.50 -2.86
C LYS A 87 4.74 9.21 -4.01
N ALA A 88 4.26 8.46 -5.00
CA ALA A 88 3.50 9.01 -6.12
C ALA A 88 2.18 9.65 -5.64
N TRP A 89 1.47 8.96 -4.74
CA TRP A 89 0.25 9.49 -4.13
C TRP A 89 0.50 10.80 -3.38
N GLU A 90 1.55 10.88 -2.56
CA GLU A 90 1.91 12.10 -1.85
C GLU A 90 2.22 13.26 -2.80
N ALA A 91 2.92 13.00 -3.91
CA ALA A 91 3.19 13.99 -4.93
C ALA A 91 1.90 14.50 -5.61
N CYS A 92 0.98 13.60 -5.95
CA CYS A 92 -0.33 13.97 -6.50
C CYS A 92 -1.13 14.83 -5.52
N SER A 93 -1.17 14.48 -4.23
CA SER A 93 -1.87 15.27 -3.22
C SER A 93 -1.30 16.69 -3.09
N LYS A 94 0.03 16.85 -3.13
CA LYS A 94 0.67 18.18 -3.12
C LYS A 94 0.32 18.98 -4.37
N ALA A 95 0.33 18.35 -5.55
CA ALA A 95 -0.05 19.00 -6.80
C ALA A 95 -1.52 19.46 -6.78
N GLU A 96 -2.41 18.65 -6.23
CA GLU A 96 -3.83 18.99 -6.06
C GLU A 96 -4.02 20.20 -5.13
N GLU A 97 -3.24 20.32 -4.06
CA GLU A 97 -3.26 21.49 -3.18
C GLU A 97 -2.83 22.76 -3.90
N VAL A 98 -1.73 22.70 -4.68
CA VAL A 98 -1.27 23.82 -5.50
C VAL A 98 -2.33 24.22 -6.54
N TYR A 99 -2.92 23.24 -7.23
CA TYR A 99 -3.99 23.47 -8.18
C TYR A 99 -5.20 24.14 -7.53
N ARG A 100 -5.62 23.68 -6.35
CA ARG A 100 -6.75 24.25 -5.60
C ARG A 100 -6.50 25.72 -5.27
N LYS A 101 -5.29 26.04 -4.80
CA LYS A 101 -4.89 27.42 -4.48
C LYS A 101 -4.88 28.30 -5.73
N ALA A 102 -4.26 27.85 -6.83
CA ALA A 102 -4.24 28.58 -8.09
C ALA A 102 -5.65 28.83 -8.63
N ARG A 103 -6.56 27.85 -8.50
CA ARG A 103 -7.97 28.00 -8.89
C ARG A 103 -8.71 29.03 -8.03
N GLU A 104 -8.42 29.08 -6.74
CA GLU A 104 -9.00 30.10 -5.84
C GLU A 104 -8.50 31.50 -6.20
N ASP A 105 -7.19 31.65 -6.43
CA ASP A 105 -6.59 32.92 -6.85
C ASP A 105 -7.16 33.40 -8.20
N TYR A 106 -7.33 32.49 -9.15
CA TYR A 106 -7.99 32.78 -10.43
C TYR A 106 -9.43 33.26 -10.24
N ARG A 107 -10.22 32.58 -9.40
CA ARG A 107 -11.61 33.00 -9.12
C ARG A 107 -11.67 34.39 -8.50
N LYS A 108 -10.76 34.71 -7.57
CA LYS A 108 -10.68 36.06 -6.97
C LYS A 108 -10.35 37.12 -8.02
N ALA A 109 -9.42 36.82 -8.94
CA ALA A 109 -9.08 37.72 -10.04
C ALA A 109 -10.25 37.91 -11.01
N GLU A 110 -10.93 36.83 -11.40
CA GLU A 110 -12.14 36.86 -12.23
C GLU A 110 -13.24 37.72 -11.59
N GLU A 111 -13.49 37.55 -10.28
CA GLU A 111 -14.46 38.34 -9.53
C GLU A 111 -14.09 39.83 -9.49
N ALA A 112 -12.82 40.15 -9.20
CA ALA A 112 -12.32 41.52 -9.17
C ALA A 112 -12.46 42.24 -10.52
N HIS A 113 -12.25 41.52 -11.63
CA HIS A 113 -12.34 42.06 -12.99
C HIS A 113 -13.67 41.80 -13.70
N ARG A 114 -14.68 41.28 -12.99
CA ARG A 114 -15.94 40.87 -13.61
C ARG A 114 -16.63 42.01 -14.38
N LYS A 115 -16.58 43.23 -13.86
CA LYS A 115 -17.15 44.41 -14.54
C LYS A 115 -16.42 44.73 -15.85
N ASP A 116 -15.09 44.65 -15.85
CA ASP A 116 -14.26 44.88 -17.03
C ASP A 116 -14.57 43.83 -18.10
N ILE A 117 -14.68 42.56 -17.70
CA ILE A 117 -15.02 41.44 -18.58
C ILE A 117 -16.42 41.60 -19.18
N VAL A 118 -17.43 42.00 -18.38
CA VAL A 118 -18.80 42.25 -18.88
C VAL A 118 -18.81 43.39 -19.90
N LYS A 119 -18.05 44.47 -19.64
CA LYS A 119 -17.92 45.57 -20.59
C LYS A 119 -17.26 45.09 -21.90
N LEU A 120 -16.16 44.36 -21.80
CA LEU A 120 -15.45 43.80 -22.95
C LEU A 120 -16.33 42.82 -23.74
N HIS A 121 -17.16 42.01 -23.07
CA HIS A 121 -18.11 41.12 -23.71
C HIS A 121 -19.15 41.89 -24.55
N ALA A 122 -19.68 43.00 -24.04
CA ALA A 122 -20.60 43.84 -24.81
C ALA A 122 -19.94 44.46 -26.06
N GLU A 123 -18.64 44.73 -26.01
CA GLU A 123 -17.87 45.26 -27.14
C GLU A 123 -17.52 44.18 -28.19
N LEU A 124 -17.10 43.00 -27.73
CA LEU A 124 -16.58 41.92 -28.59
C LEU A 124 -17.63 40.92 -29.05
N CYS A 125 -18.78 40.85 -28.37
CA CYS A 125 -19.84 39.87 -28.62
C CYS A 125 -21.21 40.57 -28.75
N PRO A 126 -21.44 41.36 -29.82
CA PRO A 126 -22.73 42.00 -30.05
C PRO A 126 -23.84 40.95 -30.28
N ASP A 127 -25.08 41.30 -29.94
CA ASP A 127 -26.27 40.44 -30.05
C ASP A 127 -26.18 39.10 -29.28
N CYS A 128 -25.35 39.03 -28.23
CA CYS A 128 -25.18 37.81 -27.45
C CYS A 128 -26.43 37.44 -26.64
N PRO A 129 -26.97 36.21 -26.78
CA PRO A 129 -28.17 35.73 -26.07
C PRO A 129 -27.89 35.28 -24.61
N TRP A 130 -26.70 35.55 -24.07
CA TRP A 130 -26.33 35.09 -22.73
C TRP A 130 -27.20 35.75 -21.64
N ASP A 131 -27.91 34.92 -20.86
CA ASP A 131 -28.83 35.39 -19.80
C ASP A 131 -28.19 35.46 -18.40
N GLY A 132 -26.85 35.32 -18.31
CA GLY A 132 -26.14 35.19 -17.05
C GLY A 132 -25.97 33.74 -16.57
N SER A 133 -26.61 32.78 -17.21
CA SER A 133 -26.49 31.34 -16.92
C SER A 133 -26.18 30.51 -18.16
N THR A 134 -26.72 30.84 -19.33
CA THR A 134 -26.56 30.07 -20.56
C THR A 134 -26.68 30.96 -21.80
N ILE A 135 -26.07 30.54 -22.91
CA ILE A 135 -26.17 31.20 -24.23
C ILE A 135 -27.28 30.63 -25.09
N PHE A 136 -27.93 29.55 -24.66
CA PHE A 136 -29.01 28.92 -25.41
C PHE A 136 -30.32 29.62 -25.07
N THR A 137 -31.02 30.15 -26.07
CA THR A 137 -32.39 30.61 -25.90
C THR A 137 -33.27 29.43 -25.46
N ARG A 138 -34.05 29.61 -24.39
CA ARG A 138 -34.97 28.57 -23.93
C ARG A 138 -36.10 28.44 -24.96
N LYS A 139 -36.31 27.23 -25.48
CA LYS A 139 -37.56 26.90 -26.17
C LYS A 139 -38.72 27.12 -25.22
N ASP A 140 -39.85 27.63 -25.72
CA ASP A 140 -41.07 27.56 -24.93
C ASP A 140 -41.52 26.10 -24.75
N LYS A 141 -42.53 25.92 -23.91
CA LYS A 141 -43.20 24.65 -23.61
C LYS A 141 -43.73 23.93 -24.86
N ASP A 142 -43.82 24.62 -26.00
CA ASP A 142 -44.29 24.10 -27.29
C ASP A 142 -43.13 23.87 -28.29
N GLY A 143 -41.88 24.11 -27.86
CA GLY A 143 -40.68 23.81 -28.64
C GLY A 143 -40.27 24.89 -29.66
N ASN A 144 -40.90 26.06 -29.63
CA ASN A 144 -40.60 27.16 -30.57
C ASN A 144 -39.40 27.99 -30.11
N TRP A 145 -38.66 28.49 -31.09
CA TRP A 145 -37.53 29.40 -30.89
C TRP A 145 -38.02 30.85 -30.92
N TYR A 146 -37.52 31.68 -29.99
CA TYR A 146 -37.55 33.14 -30.08
C TYR A 146 -36.16 33.63 -30.49
#